data_AF-A0A932Q205-F1
#
_entry.id   AF-A0A932Q205-F1
#
_cell.length_a   1.000
_cell.length_b   1.000
_cell.length_c   1.000
_cell.angle_alpha   90.00
_cell.angle_beta   90.00
_cell.angle_gamma   90.00
#
_symmetry.space_group_name_H-M   'P 1'
#
loop_
_entity.id
_entity.type
_entity.pdbx_description
1 polymer ?
#
loop_
_entity_poly.entity_id
_entity_poly.type
_entity_poly.pdbx_seq_one_letter_code
_entity_poly.pdbx_strand_id
1 'polypeptide(L)'
;MPLLAPGTLAPNFKGINLTGPEINLENYKDKKTVALVFAPDRVDPGATNQVKAVYLKHRDQIELITVTRKIPGIAMAKAFLQQLGVNFPTLYDPAMNVYKAYGVENPVAMFIIDPTGTIVFSAQADADKVDVKTLDDAIVAHVK
;
A
#
# COMPACT_ATOMS: atom_id res chain seq x y z
N MET A 1 0.60 6.19 -18.01
CA MET A 1 1.11 7.39 -17.30
C MET A 1 2.36 6.95 -16.56
N PRO A 2 3.44 7.74 -16.54
CA PRO A 2 4.65 7.36 -15.82
C PRO A 2 4.37 7.29 -14.31
N LEU A 3 5.09 6.40 -13.62
CA LEU A 3 5.08 6.30 -12.16
C LEU A 3 5.34 7.68 -11.54
N LEU A 4 4.56 8.05 -10.52
CA LEU A 4 4.77 9.34 -9.85
C LEU A 4 6.13 9.38 -9.14
N ALA A 5 6.87 10.45 -9.37
CA ALA A 5 8.20 10.65 -8.79
C ALA A 5 8.13 11.34 -7.41
N PRO A 6 9.18 11.19 -6.58
CA PRO A 6 9.31 11.93 -5.34
C PRO A 6 9.23 13.45 -5.56
N GLY A 7 8.64 14.18 -4.61
CA GLY A 7 8.33 15.60 -4.71
C GLY A 7 6.93 15.91 -5.30
N THR A 8 6.22 14.89 -5.79
CA THR A 8 4.86 15.06 -6.33
C THR A 8 3.81 14.92 -5.22
N LEU A 9 2.74 15.71 -5.28
CA LEU A 9 1.58 15.51 -4.40
C LEU A 9 0.90 14.18 -4.71
N ALA A 10 0.68 13.37 -3.68
CA ALA A 10 -0.01 12.10 -3.79
C ALA A 10 -1.48 12.33 -4.17
N PRO A 11 -1.98 11.72 -5.27
CA PRO A 11 -3.40 11.80 -5.62
C PRO A 11 -4.27 11.26 -4.50
N ASN A 12 -5.29 12.01 -4.12
CA ASN A 12 -6.23 11.52 -3.12
C ASN A 12 -6.98 10.29 -3.65
N PHE A 13 -7.26 9.33 -2.77
CA PHE A 13 -8.04 8.15 -3.10
C PHE A 13 -8.96 7.78 -1.94
N LYS A 14 -10.10 7.20 -2.33
CA LYS A 14 -11.11 6.70 -1.42
C LYS A 14 -11.67 5.39 -1.94
N GLY A 15 -11.90 4.42 -1.07
CA GLY A 15 -12.57 3.20 -1.49
C GLY A 15 -12.71 2.12 -0.42
N ILE A 16 -13.12 0.94 -0.89
CA ILE A 16 -13.50 -0.18 -0.03
C ILE A 16 -12.25 -0.74 0.65
N ASN A 17 -12.24 -0.71 1.98
CA ASN A 17 -11.25 -1.39 2.78
C ASN A 17 -11.70 -2.83 3.06
N LEU A 18 -10.81 -3.78 2.83
CA LEU A 18 -11.03 -5.20 3.09
C LEU A 18 -10.81 -5.57 4.57
N THR A 19 -10.06 -4.79 5.33
CA THR A 19 -9.76 -5.09 6.75
C THR A 19 -10.60 -4.28 7.74
N GLY A 20 -11.41 -3.32 7.29
CA GLY A 20 -12.16 -2.45 8.18
C GLY A 20 -13.08 -1.45 7.46
N PRO A 21 -13.31 -0.26 8.06
CA PRO A 21 -14.12 0.79 7.45
C PRO A 21 -13.43 1.37 6.21
N GLU A 22 -14.23 2.02 5.37
CA GLU A 22 -13.78 2.72 4.16
C GLU A 22 -12.51 3.54 4.39
N ILE A 23 -11.56 3.44 3.46
CA ILE A 23 -10.28 4.14 3.54
C ILE A 23 -10.31 5.42 2.70
N ASN A 24 -9.74 6.48 3.24
CA ASN A 24 -9.52 7.76 2.56
C ASN A 24 -8.11 8.24 2.90
N LEU A 25 -7.28 8.54 1.90
CA LEU A 25 -5.90 8.98 2.12
C LEU A 25 -5.84 10.28 2.95
N GLU A 26 -6.80 11.19 2.76
CA GLU A 26 -6.87 12.44 3.53
C GLU A 26 -7.00 12.24 5.04
N ASN A 27 -7.52 11.09 5.49
CA ASN A 27 -7.64 10.82 6.93
C ASN A 27 -6.27 10.68 7.63
N TYR A 28 -5.21 10.42 6.86
CA TYR A 28 -3.83 10.23 7.35
C TYR A 28 -2.96 11.47 7.18
N LYS A 29 -3.41 12.44 6.36
CA LYS A 29 -2.73 13.72 6.19
C LYS A 29 -2.61 14.42 7.55
N ASP A 30 -1.45 15.04 7.77
CA ASP A 30 -1.05 15.72 9.00
C ASP A 30 -1.01 14.84 10.27
N LYS A 31 -1.13 13.51 10.13
CA LYS A 31 -1.10 12.57 11.27
C LYS A 31 0.07 11.60 11.24
N LYS A 32 0.27 10.92 10.11
CA LYS A 32 1.30 9.88 9.94
C LYS A 32 1.78 9.81 8.51
N THR A 33 3.02 9.37 8.33
CA THR A 33 3.54 8.96 7.03
C THR A 33 2.81 7.70 6.56
N VAL A 34 2.43 7.66 5.28
CA VAL A 34 1.72 6.55 4.67
C VAL A 34 2.65 5.78 3.75
N ALA A 35 2.82 4.48 3.98
CA ALA A 35 3.46 3.56 3.06
C ALA A 35 2.39 2.88 2.20
N LEU A 36 2.24 3.31 0.95
CA LEU A 36 1.28 2.77 0.00
C LEU A 36 1.93 1.67 -0.84
N VAL A 37 1.43 0.43 -0.74
CA VAL A 37 1.98 -0.74 -1.42
C VAL A 37 0.95 -1.35 -2.36
N PHE A 38 1.24 -1.35 -3.66
CA PHE A 38 0.46 -2.05 -4.67
C PHE A 38 0.84 -3.53 -4.66
N ALA A 39 -0.16 -4.39 -4.44
CA ALA A 39 0.03 -5.82 -4.29
C ALA A 39 -0.10 -6.54 -5.65
N PRO A 40 0.67 -7.63 -5.86
CA PRO A 40 0.56 -8.45 -7.06
C PRO A 40 -0.85 -9.07 -7.19
N ASP A 41 -1.24 -9.41 -8.42
CA ASP A 41 -2.54 -10.06 -8.70
C ASP A 41 -2.68 -11.42 -8.01
N ARG A 42 -1.55 -12.06 -7.68
CA ARG A 42 -1.48 -13.28 -6.88
C ARG A 42 -0.90 -12.95 -5.51
N VAL A 43 -1.79 -12.87 -4.51
CA VAL A 43 -1.39 -12.65 -3.13
C VAL A 43 -0.88 -13.97 -2.55
N ASP A 44 0.41 -14.00 -2.20
CA ASP A 44 1.04 -15.11 -1.50
C ASP A 44 1.02 -14.87 0.04
N PRO A 45 0.65 -15.89 0.85
CA PRO A 45 0.66 -15.77 2.31
C PRO A 45 2.04 -15.42 2.89
N GLY A 46 3.12 -15.93 2.30
CA GLY A 46 4.49 -15.65 2.73
C GLY A 46 4.87 -14.20 2.49
N ALA A 47 4.59 -13.66 1.30
CA ALA A 47 4.79 -12.24 1.01
C ALA A 47 3.95 -11.34 1.92
N THR A 48 2.68 -11.70 2.14
CA THR A 48 1.77 -10.96 3.03
C THR A 48 2.27 -10.93 4.47
N ASN A 49 2.79 -12.06 4.97
CA ASN A 49 3.37 -12.14 6.31
C ASN A 49 4.65 -11.30 6.45
N GLN A 50 5.47 -11.22 5.40
CA GLN A 50 6.66 -10.38 5.41
C GLN A 50 6.30 -8.88 5.41
N VAL A 51 5.34 -8.46 4.59
CA VAL A 51 4.81 -7.08 4.61
C VAL A 51 4.22 -6.77 5.99
N LYS A 52 3.49 -7.72 6.59
CA LYS A 52 2.97 -7.60 7.96
C LYS A 52 4.08 -7.43 8.99
N ALA A 53 5.18 -8.17 8.88
CA ALA A 53 6.31 -8.04 9.79
C ALA A 53 6.95 -6.64 9.71
N VAL A 54 7.12 -6.10 8.51
CA VAL A 54 7.61 -4.72 8.31
C VAL A 54 6.63 -3.71 8.87
N TYR A 55 5.33 -3.87 8.62
CA TYR A 55 4.31 -3.01 9.23
C TYR A 55 4.39 -3.04 10.76
N LEU A 56 4.43 -4.23 11.39
CA LEU A 56 4.49 -4.33 12.85
C LEU A 56 5.75 -3.68 13.45
N LYS A 57 6.88 -3.72 12.72
CA LYS A 57 8.12 -3.06 13.11
C LYS A 57 8.02 -1.53 13.10
N HIS A 58 7.24 -0.96 12.19
CA HIS A 58 7.16 0.50 11.95
C HIS A 58 5.80 1.14 12.21
N ARG A 59 4.80 0.38 12.68
CA ARG A 59 3.39 0.81 12.86
C ARG A 59 3.20 2.07 13.71
N ASP A 60 4.15 2.34 14.60
CA ASP A 60 4.10 3.50 15.48
C ASP A 60 4.44 4.79 14.72
N GLN A 61 5.22 4.67 13.63
CA GLN A 61 5.71 5.78 12.81
C GLN A 61 4.95 5.93 11.48
N ILE A 62 4.51 4.81 10.89
CA ILE A 62 3.79 4.79 9.61
C ILE A 62 2.41 4.15 9.69
N GLU A 63 1.57 4.49 8.73
CA GLU A 63 0.44 3.66 8.33
C GLU A 63 0.78 2.94 7.01
N LEU A 64 0.71 1.61 6.99
CA LEU A 64 0.88 0.85 5.74
C LEU A 64 -0.50 0.61 5.11
N ILE A 65 -0.66 0.99 3.85
CA ILE A 65 -1.90 0.77 3.09
C ILE A 65 -1.55 -0.10 1.89
N THR A 66 -2.24 -1.21 1.71
CA THR A 66 -2.09 -2.03 0.50
C THR A 66 -3.20 -1.76 -0.50
N VAL A 67 -2.91 -1.86 -1.79
CA VAL A 67 -3.90 -1.70 -2.86
C VAL A 67 -3.91 -2.93 -3.74
N THR A 68 -5.06 -3.58 -3.87
CA THR A 68 -5.25 -4.72 -4.78
C THR A 68 -6.35 -4.42 -5.79
N ARG A 69 -6.10 -4.77 -7.06
CA ARG A 69 -7.09 -4.65 -8.14
C ARG A 69 -7.88 -5.93 -8.38
N LYS A 70 -7.34 -7.07 -7.96
CA LYS A 70 -7.90 -8.39 -8.28
C LYS A 70 -8.00 -9.25 -7.04
N ILE A 71 -9.22 -9.66 -6.73
CA ILE A 71 -9.54 -10.58 -5.63
C ILE A 71 -10.54 -11.62 -6.10
N PRO A 72 -10.53 -12.85 -5.52
CA PRO A 72 -11.53 -13.88 -5.83
C PRO A 72 -12.94 -13.48 -5.38
N GLY A 73 -13.05 -12.57 -4.41
CA GLY A 73 -14.30 -11.99 -3.92
C GLY A 73 -14.06 -11.24 -2.62
N ILE A 74 -14.90 -10.24 -2.31
CA ILE A 74 -14.73 -9.40 -1.11
C ILE A 74 -14.72 -10.26 0.15
N ALA A 75 -15.74 -11.10 0.35
CA ALA A 75 -15.85 -11.94 1.56
C ALA A 75 -14.65 -12.89 1.74
N MET A 76 -14.21 -13.55 0.67
CA MET A 76 -13.04 -14.44 0.71
C MET A 76 -11.76 -13.67 1.02
N ALA A 77 -11.55 -12.49 0.42
CA ALA A 77 -10.38 -11.66 0.68
C ALA A 77 -10.36 -11.16 2.13
N LYS A 78 -11.51 -10.74 2.67
CA LYS A 78 -11.63 -10.36 4.10
C LYS A 78 -11.26 -11.53 5.02
N ALA A 79 -11.82 -12.71 4.76
CA ALA A 79 -11.53 -13.90 5.56
C ALA A 79 -10.05 -14.29 5.47
N PHE A 80 -9.44 -14.22 4.29
CA PHE A 80 -8.02 -14.50 4.08
C PHE A 80 -7.12 -13.54 4.86
N LEU A 81 -7.39 -12.23 4.78
CA LEU A 81 -6.63 -11.22 5.53
C LEU A 81 -6.80 -11.40 7.05
N GLN A 82 -8.01 -11.72 7.50
CA GLN A 82 -8.28 -12.04 8.91
C GLN A 82 -7.54 -13.30 9.38
N GLN A 83 -7.54 -14.38 8.59
CA GLN A 83 -6.80 -15.61 8.91
C GLN A 83 -5.30 -15.39 9.01
N LEU A 84 -4.75 -14.48 8.19
CA LEU A 84 -3.35 -14.08 8.25
C LEU A 84 -3.05 -13.07 9.37
N GLY A 85 -4.07 -12.57 10.09
CA GLY A 85 -3.93 -11.54 11.12
C GLY A 85 -3.41 -10.22 10.55
N VAL A 86 -3.84 -9.87 9.33
CA VAL A 86 -3.47 -8.61 8.69
C VAL A 86 -4.30 -7.48 9.31
N ASN A 87 -3.61 -6.55 9.97
CA ASN A 87 -4.23 -5.44 10.70
C ASN A 87 -4.05 -4.09 10.01
N PHE A 88 -3.39 -4.07 8.84
CA PHE A 88 -3.22 -2.85 8.06
C PHE A 88 -4.35 -2.70 7.02
N PRO A 89 -4.74 -1.46 6.67
CA PRO A 89 -5.75 -1.21 5.64
C PRO A 89 -5.38 -1.83 4.28
N THR A 90 -6.37 -2.46 3.63
CA THR A 90 -6.22 -3.03 2.27
C THR A 90 -7.34 -2.51 1.38
N LEU A 91 -7.00 -1.59 0.48
CA LEU A 91 -7.91 -1.01 -0.50
C LEU A 91 -8.17 -1.97 -1.67
N TYR A 92 -9.44 -2.15 -2.00
CA TYR A 92 -9.86 -2.84 -3.23
C TYR A 92 -10.17 -1.82 -4.34
N ASP A 93 -9.36 -1.82 -5.40
CA ASP A 93 -9.47 -0.92 -6.56
C ASP A 93 -9.70 -1.70 -7.88
N PRO A 94 -10.90 -2.28 -8.08
CA PRO A 94 -11.19 -3.06 -9.30
C PRO A 94 -11.20 -2.23 -10.58
N ALA A 95 -11.45 -0.92 -10.48
CA ALA A 95 -11.48 0.00 -11.62
C ALA A 95 -10.07 0.48 -12.03
N MET A 96 -9.05 0.13 -11.25
CA MET A 96 -7.67 0.61 -11.40
C MET A 96 -7.56 2.13 -11.37
N ASN A 97 -8.46 2.81 -10.65
CA ASN A 97 -8.45 4.27 -10.57
C ASN A 97 -7.22 4.78 -9.80
N VAL A 98 -6.87 4.11 -8.70
CA VAL A 98 -5.69 4.44 -7.89
C VAL A 98 -4.43 4.02 -8.62
N TYR A 99 -4.41 2.84 -9.24
CA TYR A 99 -3.29 2.41 -10.07
C TYR A 99 -2.97 3.44 -11.17
N LYS A 100 -3.99 3.91 -11.90
CA LYS A 100 -3.83 4.92 -12.95
C LYS A 100 -3.38 6.27 -12.40
N ALA A 101 -3.97 6.73 -11.29
CA ALA A 101 -3.63 8.00 -10.67
C ALA A 101 -2.16 8.06 -10.24
N TYR A 102 -1.61 6.94 -9.77
CA TYR A 102 -0.20 6.83 -9.35
C TYR A 102 0.76 6.40 -10.48
N GLY A 103 0.27 6.20 -11.70
CA GLY A 103 1.10 5.76 -12.83
C GLY A 103 1.63 4.33 -12.69
N VAL A 104 0.93 3.47 -11.96
CA VAL A 104 1.34 2.10 -11.67
C VAL A 104 0.85 1.16 -12.76
N GLU A 105 1.72 0.85 -13.73
CA GLU A 105 1.42 -0.11 -14.81
C GLU A 105 1.61 -1.57 -14.39
N ASN A 106 2.67 -1.86 -13.63
CA ASN A 106 2.92 -3.16 -13.03
C ASN A 106 2.26 -3.27 -11.65
N PRO A 107 1.70 -4.43 -11.28
CA PRO A 107 0.90 -4.54 -10.05
C PRO A 107 1.73 -4.39 -8.77
N VAL A 108 3.06 -4.42 -8.85
CA VAL A 108 3.96 -4.29 -7.69
C VAL A 108 4.65 -2.94 -7.72
N ALA A 109 4.20 -2.04 -6.86
CA ALA A 109 4.80 -0.73 -6.64
C ALA A 109 4.67 -0.31 -5.18
N MET A 110 5.51 0.60 -4.74
CA MET A 110 5.45 1.17 -3.40
C MET A 110 5.73 2.66 -3.43
N PHE A 111 5.05 3.39 -2.55
CA PHE A 111 5.22 4.81 -2.36
C PHE A 111 5.27 5.12 -0.87
N ILE A 112 6.10 6.09 -0.50
CA ILE A 112 6.07 6.68 0.82
C ILE A 112 5.56 8.10 0.66
N ILE A 113 4.49 8.41 1.38
CA ILE A 113 3.80 9.68 1.35
C ILE A 113 3.96 10.31 2.73
N ASP A 114 4.60 11.46 2.81
CA ASP A 114 4.78 12.17 4.07
C ASP A 114 3.44 12.71 4.62
N PRO A 115 3.40 13.21 5.87
CA PRO A 115 2.17 13.77 6.43
C PRO A 115 1.63 14.97 5.66
N THR A 116 2.45 15.67 4.86
CA THR A 116 1.99 16.80 4.03
C THR A 116 1.22 16.33 2.79
N GLY A 117 1.26 15.03 2.48
CA GLY A 117 0.67 14.43 1.30
C GLY A 117 1.61 14.41 0.10
N THR A 118 2.91 14.59 0.30
CA THR A 118 3.92 14.57 -0.76
C THR A 118 4.58 13.20 -0.81
N ILE A 119 4.76 12.66 -2.02
CA ILE A 119 5.51 11.42 -2.25
C ILE A 119 6.99 11.72 -2.00
N VAL A 120 7.61 11.05 -1.03
CA VAL A 120 9.04 11.18 -0.73
C VAL A 120 9.86 10.02 -1.28
N PHE A 121 9.20 8.92 -1.63
CA PHE A 121 9.81 7.76 -2.27
C PHE A 121 8.80 7.05 -3.18
N SER A 122 9.28 6.52 -4.30
CA SER A 122 8.51 5.69 -5.23
C SER A 122 9.41 4.61 -5.82
N ALA A 123 8.95 3.36 -5.80
CA ALA A 123 9.63 2.26 -6.48
C ALA A 123 8.61 1.33 -7.13
N GLN A 124 8.98 0.76 -8.27
CA GLN A 124 8.21 -0.28 -8.95
C GLN A 124 9.12 -1.49 -9.13
N ALA A 125 8.58 -2.68 -8.87
CA ALA A 125 9.28 -3.95 -9.02
C ALA A 125 8.59 -4.82 -10.07
N ASP A 126 9.27 -5.89 -10.48
CA ASP A 126 8.69 -6.90 -11.36
C ASP A 126 7.45 -7.55 -10.72
N ALA A 127 6.46 -7.87 -11.55
CA ALA A 127 5.09 -8.19 -11.17
C ALA A 127 4.91 -9.41 -10.23
N ASP A 128 5.98 -10.16 -9.96
CA ASP A 128 5.93 -11.44 -9.24
C ASP A 128 6.04 -11.31 -7.71
N LYS A 129 6.76 -10.32 -7.18
CA LYS A 129 7.00 -10.21 -5.72
C LYS A 129 7.17 -8.78 -5.23
N VAL A 130 6.52 -8.47 -4.11
CA VAL A 130 6.82 -7.26 -3.34
C VAL A 130 8.23 -7.39 -2.76
N ASP A 131 9.12 -6.46 -3.10
CA ASP A 131 10.44 -6.39 -2.48
C ASP A 131 10.33 -5.78 -1.08
N VAL A 132 10.15 -6.66 -0.10
CA VAL A 132 9.97 -6.27 1.30
C VAL A 132 11.22 -5.62 1.88
N LYS A 133 12.40 -5.94 1.36
CA LYS A 133 13.65 -5.33 1.82
C LYS A 133 13.70 -3.87 1.38
N THR A 134 13.41 -3.60 0.11
CA THR A 134 13.31 -2.24 -0.42
C THR A 134 12.25 -1.43 0.34
N LEU A 135 11.13 -2.06 0.72
CA LEU A 135 10.11 -1.42 1.56
C LEU A 135 10.63 -1.04 2.96
N ASP A 136 11.29 -1.95 3.67
CA ASP A 136 11.85 -1.68 5.00
C ASP A 136 12.93 -0.59 4.94
N ASP A 137 13.85 -0.67 3.97
CA ASP A 137 14.91 0.31 3.76
C ASP A 137 14.33 1.70 3.43
N ALA A 138 13.32 1.78 2.58
CA ALA A 138 12.66 3.04 2.23
C ALA A 138 11.94 3.65 3.44
N ILE A 139 11.25 2.84 4.25
CA ILE A 139 10.60 3.31 5.49
C ILE A 139 11.67 3.89 6.42
N VAL A 140 12.77 3.17 6.67
CA VAL A 140 13.85 3.66 7.56
C VAL A 140 14.51 4.93 7.01
N ALA A 141 14.66 5.07 5.69
CA ALA A 141 15.30 6.23 5.08
C ALA A 141 14.43 7.51 5.12
N HIS A 142 13.10 7.35 5.04
CA HIS A 142 12.17 8.46 4.85
C HIS A 142 11.23 8.72 6.03
N VAL A 143 11.26 7.87 7.05
CA VAL A 143 10.47 8.00 8.27
C VAL A 143 11.45 8.24 9.42
N LYS A 144 11.31 9.38 10.09
CA LYS A 144 12.14 9.81 11.22
C LYS A 144 11.33 9.89 12.50
#